data_AF-A0A0G1MZG0-F1
#
_entry.id   AF-A0A0G1MZG0-F1
#
_cell.length_a   1.000
_cell.length_b   1.000
_cell.length_c   1.000
_cell.angle_alpha   90.00
_cell.angle_beta   90.00
_cell.angle_gamma   90.00
#
_symmetry.space_group_name_H-M   'P 1'
#
loop_
_entity.id
_entity.type
_entity.pdbx_description
1 polymer ?
#
loop_
_entity_poly.entity_id
_entity_poly.type
_entity_poly.pdbx_seq_one_letter_code
_entity_poly.pdbx_strand_id
1 'polypeptide(L)'
;MPYLEEYRALSASEGFTATIEVSALKHKHLKTLLSTLFEFLPEGESIYPLNQITNIDQRFFISELIREKVFHTMGDEVPYSVTVRVEEMEERKDGTLYIRAVILTFAERYKKMIIGAHARKIKEIGATVRKELELINNRHVYVDLTVKVDTEWEKSFE
;
A
#
# COMPACT_ATOMS: atom_id res chain seq x y z
N MET A 1 -17.07 -0.03 19.62
CA MET A 1 -17.09 0.90 18.47
C MET A 1 -18.18 1.92 18.75
N PRO A 2 -17.86 3.22 18.80
CA PRO A 2 -18.80 4.25 19.24
C PRO A 2 -20.04 4.42 18.35
N TYR A 3 -20.00 3.96 17.09
CA TYR A 3 -21.08 4.13 16.11
C TYR A 3 -21.82 2.83 15.75
N LEU A 4 -21.69 1.77 16.55
CA LEU A 4 -22.22 0.45 16.19
C LEU A 4 -23.74 0.44 16.01
N GLU A 5 -24.46 1.14 16.87
CA GLU A 5 -25.92 1.24 16.81
C GLU A 5 -26.39 2.03 15.58
N GLU A 6 -25.62 3.04 15.14
CA GLU A 6 -25.90 3.80 13.92
C GLU A 6 -25.73 2.93 12.66
N TYR A 7 -24.66 2.13 12.59
CA TYR A 7 -24.47 1.17 11.49
C TYR A 7 -25.55 0.09 11.46
N ARG A 8 -26.03 -0.36 12.62
CA ARG A 8 -27.16 -1.30 12.71
C ARG A 8 -28.46 -0.67 12.24
N ALA A 9 -28.73 0.57 12.64
CA ALA A 9 -29.89 1.31 12.16
C ALA A 9 -29.84 1.49 10.63
N LEU A 10 -28.68 1.85 10.08
CA LEU A 10 -28.46 1.94 8.64
C LEU A 10 -28.70 0.61 7.93
N SER A 11 -28.20 -0.50 8.49
CA SER A 11 -28.42 -1.83 7.91
C SER A 11 -29.89 -2.26 7.87
N ALA A 12 -30.71 -1.73 8.78
CA ALA A 12 -32.13 -2.01 8.85
C ALA A 12 -32.97 -1.08 7.97
N SER A 13 -32.48 0.13 7.66
CA SER A 13 -33.18 1.12 6.84
C SER A 13 -32.80 1.07 5.36
N GLU A 14 -31.58 0.65 5.05
CA GLU A 14 -31.06 0.53 3.68
C GLU A 14 -31.12 -0.93 3.23
N GLY A 15 -31.42 -1.17 1.95
CA GLY A 15 -31.61 -2.50 1.37
C GLY A 15 -30.32 -3.31 1.16
N PHE A 16 -29.48 -3.43 2.18
CA PHE A 16 -28.28 -4.26 2.12
C PHE A 16 -28.63 -5.75 2.06
N THR A 17 -28.00 -6.48 1.15
CA THR A 17 -28.21 -7.93 0.99
C THR A 17 -27.75 -8.73 2.20
N ALA A 18 -26.68 -8.28 2.88
CA ALA A 18 -26.20 -8.85 4.13
C ALA A 18 -25.38 -7.82 4.93
N THR A 19 -25.42 -7.92 6.26
CA THR A 19 -24.59 -7.11 7.17
C THR A 19 -23.85 -8.01 8.15
N ILE A 20 -22.54 -7.86 8.26
CA ILE A 20 -21.67 -8.70 9.10
C ILE A 20 -20.69 -7.83 9.87
N GLU A 21 -20.73 -7.90 11.20
CA GLU A 21 -19.74 -7.24 12.07
C GLU A 21 -18.46 -8.07 12.12
N VAL A 22 -17.31 -7.52 11.72
CA VAL A 22 -16.03 -8.25 11.69
C VAL A 22 -14.94 -7.55 12.50
N SER A 23 -13.90 -8.30 12.86
CA SER A 23 -12.63 -7.72 13.32
C SER A 23 -11.46 -8.54 12.79
N ALA A 24 -10.70 -7.97 11.85
CA ALA A 24 -9.49 -8.61 11.31
C ALA A 24 -8.45 -8.83 12.42
N LEU A 25 -8.17 -7.79 13.21
CA LEU A 25 -7.22 -7.84 14.31
C LEU A 25 -7.55 -8.94 15.34
N LYS A 26 -8.84 -9.10 15.68
CA LYS A 26 -9.30 -10.11 16.65
C LYS A 26 -9.77 -11.42 16.01
N HIS A 27 -9.61 -11.56 14.70
CA HIS A 27 -10.09 -12.72 13.93
C HIS A 27 -11.58 -13.03 14.14
N LYS A 28 -12.41 -12.01 14.39
CA LYS A 28 -13.84 -12.16 14.67
C LYS A 28 -14.64 -12.18 13.38
N HIS A 29 -15.47 -13.22 13.23
CA HIS A 29 -16.45 -13.40 12.14
C HIS A 29 -15.87 -13.40 10.70
N LEU A 30 -14.55 -13.55 10.53
CA LEU A 30 -13.93 -13.59 9.19
C LEU A 30 -14.41 -14.78 8.37
N LYS A 31 -14.64 -15.94 9.00
CA LYS A 31 -15.19 -17.12 8.33
C LYS A 31 -16.61 -16.87 7.82
N THR A 32 -17.45 -16.24 8.65
CA THR A 32 -18.82 -15.85 8.29
C THR A 32 -18.82 -14.87 7.13
N LEU A 33 -17.92 -13.88 7.15
CA LEU A 33 -17.74 -12.96 6.02
C LEU A 33 -17.41 -13.73 4.74
N LEU A 34 -16.41 -14.62 4.79
CA LEU A 34 -16.01 -15.40 3.62
C LEU A 34 -17.15 -16.28 3.10
N SER A 35 -17.83 -17.03 3.97
CA SER A 35 -18.94 -17.90 3.54
C SER A 35 -20.06 -17.11 2.88
N THR A 36 -20.45 -15.97 3.45
CA THR A 36 -21.50 -15.11 2.87
C THR A 36 -21.06 -14.51 1.54
N LEU A 37 -19.79 -14.13 1.38
CA LEU A 37 -19.27 -13.68 0.08
C LEU A 37 -19.36 -14.79 -0.98
N PHE A 38 -19.06 -16.05 -0.61
CA PHE A 38 -19.20 -17.19 -1.51
C PHE A 38 -20.65 -17.50 -1.90
N GLU A 39 -21.62 -17.27 -1.01
CA GLU A 39 -23.05 -17.41 -1.33
C GLU A 39 -23.52 -16.40 -2.39
N PHE A 40 -22.86 -15.25 -2.49
CA PHE A 40 -23.20 -14.21 -3.48
C PHE A 40 -22.35 -14.26 -4.75
N LEU A 41 -21.33 -15.11 -4.81
CA LEU A 41 -20.53 -15.27 -6.02
C LEU A 41 -21.37 -15.99 -7.09
N PRO A 42 -21.43 -15.45 -8.32
CA PRO A 42 -22.10 -16.16 -9.42
C PRO A 42 -21.36 -17.44 -9.75
N GLU A 43 -22.10 -18.47 -10.17
CA GLU A 43 -21.48 -19.68 -10.71
C GLU A 43 -20.67 -19.34 -11.97
N GLY A 44 -19.46 -19.86 -12.07
CA GLY A 44 -18.57 -19.58 -13.18
C GLY A 44 -17.21 -20.27 -13.06
N GLU A 45 -16.43 -20.18 -14.12
CA GLU A 45 -15.06 -20.68 -14.13
C GLU A 45 -14.13 -19.76 -13.33
N SER A 46 -13.02 -20.33 -12.85
CA SER A 46 -12.00 -19.55 -12.16
C SER A 46 -11.36 -18.54 -13.11
N ILE A 47 -11.49 -17.25 -12.80
CA ILE A 47 -10.93 -16.15 -13.61
C ILE A 47 -9.40 -16.09 -13.50
N TYR A 48 -8.83 -16.57 -12.38
CA TYR A 48 -7.39 -16.58 -12.11
C TYR A 48 -6.90 -18.01 -11.77
N PRO A 49 -5.62 -18.34 -12.05
CA PRO A 49 -5.01 -19.60 -11.62
C PRO A 49 -5.00 -19.75 -10.09
N LEU A 50 -5.18 -20.97 -9.60
CA LEU A 50 -5.24 -21.29 -8.16
C LEU A 50 -4.01 -20.85 -7.35
N ASN A 51 -2.84 -20.75 -7.98
CA ASN A 51 -1.58 -20.38 -7.33
C ASN A 51 -1.19 -18.92 -7.54
N GLN A 52 -2.04 -18.11 -8.18
CA GLN A 52 -1.76 -16.70 -8.37
C GLN A 52 -2.01 -15.96 -7.05
N ILE A 53 -0.93 -15.45 -6.43
CA ILE A 53 -1.02 -14.71 -5.16
C ILE A 53 -1.70 -13.34 -5.38
N THR A 54 -1.35 -12.67 -6.47
CA THR A 54 -1.93 -11.37 -6.85
C THR A 54 -1.81 -11.15 -8.37
N ASN A 55 -2.71 -10.36 -8.95
CA ASN A 55 -2.61 -9.83 -10.31
C ASN A 55 -1.91 -8.45 -10.37
N ILE A 56 -1.42 -7.98 -9.23
CA ILE A 56 -0.81 -6.66 -9.09
C ILE A 56 0.58 -6.64 -9.74
N ASP A 57 0.84 -5.58 -10.51
CA ASP A 57 2.16 -5.31 -11.08
C ASP A 57 3.22 -5.13 -9.97
N GLN A 58 4.41 -5.73 -10.15
CA GLN A 58 5.47 -5.66 -9.15
C GLN A 58 5.90 -4.23 -8.83
N ARG A 59 5.90 -3.32 -9.81
CA ARG A 59 6.25 -1.91 -9.56
C ARG A 59 5.18 -1.23 -8.72
N PHE A 60 3.90 -1.51 -8.98
CA PHE A 60 2.82 -1.01 -8.15
C PHE A 60 2.93 -1.52 -6.70
N PHE A 61 3.20 -2.81 -6.51
CA PHE A 61 3.43 -3.36 -5.18
C PHE A 61 4.57 -2.65 -4.43
N ILE A 62 5.70 -2.43 -5.10
CA ILE A 62 6.84 -1.71 -4.53
C ILE A 62 6.48 -0.25 -4.23
N SER A 63 5.75 0.42 -5.13
CA SER A 63 5.25 1.78 -4.91
C SER A 63 4.38 1.87 -3.65
N GLU A 64 3.42 0.95 -3.49
CA GLU A 64 2.55 0.92 -2.31
C GLU A 64 3.31 0.57 -1.03
N LEU A 65 4.27 -0.35 -1.11
CA LEU A 65 5.15 -0.66 0.01
C LEU A 65 5.93 0.58 0.47
N ILE A 66 6.52 1.33 -0.46
CA ILE A 66 7.24 2.57 -0.12
C ILE A 66 6.25 3.60 0.46
N ARG A 67 5.05 3.74 -0.11
CA ARG A 67 4.01 4.66 0.38
C ARG A 67 3.58 4.31 1.80
N GLU A 68 3.44 3.03 2.12
CA GLU A 68 3.18 2.53 3.48
C GLU A 68 4.32 2.90 4.44
N LYS A 69 5.59 2.75 4.03
CA LYS A 69 6.73 3.14 4.89
C LYS A 69 6.83 4.65 5.07
N VAL A 70 6.48 5.43 4.06
CA VAL A 70 6.30 6.89 4.21
C VAL A 70 5.19 7.16 5.23
N PHE A 71 4.05 6.47 5.15
CA PHE A 71 2.94 6.63 6.08
C PHE A 71 3.33 6.33 7.53
N HIS A 72 4.09 5.26 7.77
CA HIS A 72 4.53 4.92 9.13
C HIS A 72 5.61 5.86 9.67
N THR A 73 6.48 6.38 8.80
CA THR A 73 7.58 7.27 9.21
C THR A 73 7.11 8.71 9.39
N MET A 74 6.14 9.13 8.58
CA MET A 74 5.64 10.49 8.53
C MET A 74 4.32 10.54 9.31
N GLY A 75 4.31 11.20 10.46
CA GLY A 75 3.06 11.55 11.13
C GLY A 75 2.29 12.63 10.36
N ASP A 76 1.14 12.99 10.91
CA ASP A 76 0.29 14.11 10.47
C ASP A 76 -0.24 13.97 9.03
N GLU A 77 -0.27 15.07 8.26
CA GLU A 77 -0.91 15.13 6.95
C GLU A 77 -0.01 14.69 5.78
N VAL A 78 1.31 14.57 6.02
CA VAL A 78 2.29 14.28 4.95
C VAL A 78 2.01 12.98 4.20
N PRO A 79 1.64 11.85 4.84
CA PRO A 79 1.36 10.60 4.12
C PRO A 79 0.24 10.69 3.08
N TYR A 80 -0.68 11.62 3.25
CA TYR A 80 -1.81 11.81 2.34
C TYR A 80 -1.46 12.73 1.16
N SER A 81 -0.26 13.34 1.19
CA SER A 81 0.22 14.29 0.18
C SER A 81 1.25 13.70 -0.78
N VAL A 82 1.40 12.37 -0.77
CA VAL A 82 2.46 11.68 -1.51
C VAL A 82 1.93 10.58 -2.41
N THR A 83 2.61 10.41 -3.54
CA THR A 83 2.54 9.20 -4.36
C THR A 83 3.95 8.70 -4.63
N VAL A 84 4.07 7.43 -5.02
CA VAL A 84 5.36 6.81 -5.31
C VAL A 84 5.34 6.21 -6.70
N ARG A 85 6.39 6.50 -7.48
CA ARG A 85 6.61 5.90 -8.79
C ARG A 85 7.95 5.18 -8.83
N VAL A 86 7.94 3.90 -9.14
CA VAL A 86 9.15 3.15 -9.48
C VAL A 86 9.57 3.52 -10.90
N GLU A 87 10.75 4.12 -11.04
CA GLU A 87 11.31 4.54 -12.33
C GLU A 87 12.20 3.45 -12.95
N GLU A 88 12.84 2.63 -12.12
CA GLU A 88 13.73 1.57 -12.58
C GLU A 88 13.65 0.37 -11.65
N MET A 89 13.63 -0.83 -12.24
CA MET A 89 13.71 -2.10 -11.53
C MET A 89 14.51 -3.06 -12.41
N GLU A 90 15.72 -3.40 -11.97
CA GLU A 90 16.63 -4.26 -12.73
C GLU A 90 17.40 -5.20 -11.81
N GLU A 91 17.83 -6.34 -12.35
CA GLU A 91 18.73 -7.24 -11.67
C GLU A 91 20.17 -6.95 -12.10
N ARG A 92 21.02 -6.65 -11.12
CA ARG A 92 22.44 -6.38 -11.36
C ARG A 92 23.21 -7.68 -11.59
N LYS A 93 24.42 -7.55 -12.11
CA LYS A 93 25.30 -8.69 -12.45
C LYS A 93 25.60 -9.62 -11.27
N ASP A 94 25.53 -9.11 -10.04
CA ASP A 94 25.76 -9.83 -8.79
C ASP A 94 24.48 -10.47 -8.22
N GLY A 95 23.35 -10.38 -8.92
CA GLY A 95 22.04 -10.87 -8.47
C GLY A 95 21.29 -9.90 -7.55
N THR A 96 21.83 -8.71 -7.28
CA THR A 96 21.16 -7.68 -6.48
C THR A 96 19.99 -7.08 -7.27
N LEU A 97 18.81 -7.03 -6.66
CA LEU A 97 17.67 -6.30 -7.20
C LEU A 97 17.85 -4.79 -6.95
N TYR A 98 18.03 -4.02 -8.01
CA TYR A 98 18.11 -2.57 -7.96
C TYR A 98 16.74 -1.94 -8.24
N ILE A 99 16.31 -1.04 -7.36
CA ILE A 99 15.05 -0.32 -7.46
C ILE A 99 15.34 1.17 -7.32
N ARG A 100 14.98 1.95 -8.33
CA ARG A 100 14.93 3.42 -8.24
C ARG A 100 13.48 3.87 -8.20
N ALA A 101 13.11 4.62 -7.17
CA ALA A 101 11.78 5.17 -7.02
C ALA A 101 11.83 6.66 -6.64
N VAL A 102 10.79 7.38 -7.06
CA VAL A 102 10.56 8.77 -6.70
C VAL A 102 9.31 8.88 -5.84
N ILE A 103 9.46 9.52 -4.69
CA ILE A 103 8.35 9.98 -3.85
C ILE A 103 7.99 11.37 -4.36
N LEU A 104 6.79 11.51 -4.91
CA LEU A 104 6.24 12.77 -5.40
C LEU A 104 5.38 13.39 -4.31
N THR A 105 5.47 14.71 -4.17
CA THR A 105 4.60 15.49 -3.27
C THR A 105 4.26 16.83 -3.88
N PHE A 106 3.16 17.46 -3.47
CA PHE A 106 2.73 18.74 -4.03
C PHE A 106 3.36 19.97 -3.34
N ALA A 107 4.07 19.80 -2.22
CA ALA A 107 4.61 20.95 -1.46
C ALA A 107 6.09 20.78 -1.06
N GLU A 108 6.86 21.85 -1.21
CA GLU A 108 8.28 21.88 -0.83
C GLU A 108 8.49 21.66 0.68
N ARG A 109 7.53 22.06 1.51
CA ARG A 109 7.57 21.76 2.96
C ARG A 109 7.58 20.25 3.22
N TYR A 110 6.77 19.49 2.50
CA TYR A 110 6.67 18.04 2.66
C TYR A 110 7.91 17.35 2.13
N LYS A 111 8.46 17.81 1.00
CA LYS A 111 9.74 17.31 0.50
C LYS A 111 10.84 17.44 1.56
N LYS A 112 10.97 18.61 2.20
CA LYS A 112 11.93 18.81 3.30
C LYS A 112 11.66 17.88 4.49
N MET A 113 10.39 17.67 4.83
CA MET A 113 10.00 16.76 5.92
C MET A 113 10.35 15.30 5.61
N ILE A 114 10.06 14.82 4.39
CA ILE A 114 10.33 13.44 3.93
C ILE A 114 11.84 13.17 3.90
N ILE A 115 12.63 14.13 3.40
CA ILE A 115 14.10 14.03 3.43
C ILE A 115 14.58 14.01 4.89
N GLY A 116 14.09 14.96 5.70
CA GLY A 116 14.48 15.14 7.09
C GLY A 116 15.90 15.69 7.27
N ALA A 117 16.24 16.09 8.48
CA ALA A 117 17.57 16.63 8.80
C ALA A 117 18.66 15.59 8.47
N HIS A 118 19.69 16.00 7.71
CA HIS A 118 20.78 15.14 7.23
C HIS A 118 20.31 13.90 6.45
N ALA A 119 19.18 14.00 5.74
CA ALA A 119 18.55 12.89 5.03
C ALA A 119 18.17 11.70 5.94
N ARG A 120 17.97 11.91 7.25
CA ARG A 120 17.70 10.82 8.20
C ARG A 120 16.39 10.08 7.90
N LYS A 121 15.31 10.81 7.60
CA LYS A 121 13.98 10.22 7.39
C LYS A 121 13.90 9.42 6.09
N ILE A 122 14.41 9.97 4.99
CA ILE A 122 14.45 9.23 3.72
C ILE A 122 15.33 7.98 3.79
N LYS A 123 16.45 8.03 4.54
CA LYS A 123 17.29 6.85 4.79
C LYS A 123 16.58 5.79 5.64
N GLU A 124 15.80 6.21 6.62
CA GLU A 124 14.96 5.31 7.44
C GLU A 124 13.87 4.63 6.59
N ILE A 125 13.17 5.39 5.75
CA ILE A 125 12.19 4.87 4.78
C ILE A 125 12.88 3.86 3.85
N GLY A 126 13.99 4.23 3.22
CA GLY A 126 14.73 3.32 2.34
C GLY A 126 15.22 2.05 3.05
N ALA A 127 15.66 2.17 4.31
CA ALA A 127 16.12 1.02 5.09
C ALA A 127 14.98 0.06 5.46
N THR A 128 13.78 0.57 5.78
CA THR A 128 12.61 -0.26 6.10
C THR A 128 12.07 -0.96 4.85
N VAL A 129 11.95 -0.24 3.73
CA VAL A 129 11.57 -0.81 2.43
C VAL A 129 12.55 -1.91 2.02
N ARG A 130 13.86 -1.64 2.08
CA ARG A 130 14.89 -2.63 1.71
C ARG A 130 14.77 -3.92 2.51
N LYS A 131 14.65 -3.83 3.84
CA LYS A 131 14.53 -5.01 4.72
C LYS A 131 13.34 -5.88 4.34
N GLU A 132 12.20 -5.28 4.02
CA GLU A 132 11.00 -6.00 3.66
C GLU A 132 11.10 -6.64 2.27
N LEU A 133 11.66 -5.92 1.30
CA LEU A 133 11.91 -6.48 -0.02
C LEU A 133 12.95 -7.61 -0.02
N GLU A 134 14.01 -7.50 0.80
CA GLU A 134 14.99 -8.58 0.98
C GLU A 134 14.33 -9.83 1.55
N LEU A 135 13.41 -9.67 2.52
CA LEU A 135 12.66 -10.78 3.11
C LEU A 135 11.75 -11.47 2.09
N ILE A 136 11.01 -10.69 1.29
CA ILE A 136 10.06 -11.22 0.30
C ILE A 136 10.78 -11.87 -0.89
N ASN A 137 11.89 -11.29 -1.35
CA ASN A 137 12.60 -11.75 -2.55
C ASN A 137 13.73 -12.75 -2.25
N ASN A 138 14.09 -12.95 -0.99
CA ASN A 138 15.19 -13.82 -0.55
C ASN A 138 16.52 -13.54 -1.29
N ARG A 139 16.80 -12.27 -1.57
CA ARG A 139 18.03 -11.78 -2.24
C ARG A 139 18.34 -10.36 -1.80
N HIS A 140 19.55 -9.89 -2.07
CA HIS A 140 19.95 -8.52 -1.79
C HIS A 140 19.15 -7.52 -2.62
N VAL A 141 18.77 -6.39 -1.99
CA VAL A 141 18.02 -5.31 -2.63
C VAL A 141 18.74 -3.99 -2.40
N TYR A 142 18.89 -3.20 -3.46
CA TYR A 142 19.33 -1.81 -3.37
C TYR A 142 18.16 -0.89 -3.71
N VAL A 143 17.81 0.00 -2.78
CA VAL A 143 16.71 0.95 -2.96
C VAL A 143 17.28 2.37 -3.05
N ASP A 144 17.12 3.00 -4.22
CA ASP A 144 17.40 4.41 -4.46
C ASP A 144 16.09 5.21 -4.39
N LEU A 145 15.97 6.08 -3.38
CA LEU A 145 14.81 6.92 -3.16
C LEU A 145 15.17 8.38 -3.38
N THR A 146 14.37 9.05 -4.21
CA THR A 146 14.43 10.51 -4.37
C THR A 146 13.08 11.13 -4.04
N VAL A 147 13.07 12.42 -3.66
CA VAL A 147 11.84 13.17 -3.40
C VAL A 147 11.77 14.35 -4.35
N LYS A 148 10.70 14.44 -5.14
CA LYS A 148 10.45 15.55 -6.06
C LYS A 148 9.14 16.23 -5.71
N VAL A 149 9.11 17.55 -5.90
CA VAL A 149 7.85 18.29 -5.85
C VAL A 149 7.28 18.29 -7.25
N ASP A 150 6.01 17.91 -7.35
CA ASP A 150 5.23 17.95 -8.56
C ASP A 150 3.84 18.49 -8.17
N THR A 151 3.45 19.65 -8.67
CA THR A 151 2.15 20.24 -8.32
C THR A 151 1.01 19.66 -9.15
N GLU A 152 1.31 18.81 -10.14
CA GLU A 152 0.34 18.24 -11.07
C GLU A 152 0.24 16.71 -10.99
N TRP A 153 0.97 16.07 -10.07
CA TRP A 153 0.97 14.60 -9.96
C TRP A 153 -0.45 14.06 -9.71
N GLU A 154 -1.31 14.77 -8.98
CA GLU A 154 -2.70 14.34 -8.72
C GLU A 154 -3.52 14.21 -10.01
N LYS A 155 -3.23 15.04 -11.03
CA LYS A 155 -3.88 14.96 -12.35
C LYS A 155 -3.35 13.81 -13.22
N SER A 156 -2.27 13.15 -12.79
CA SER A 156 -1.59 12.11 -13.57
C SER A 156 -2.22 10.71 -13.39
N PHE A 157 -3.27 10.60 -12.56
CA PHE A 157 -3.98 9.35 -12.26
C PHE A 157 -5.39 9.30 -12.88
N GLU A 158 -5.75 10.25 -13.76
CA GLU A 158 -6.94 10.17 -14.63
C GLU A 158 -6.66 9.44 -15.96
#